data_AF-A0A7S1RGN2-F1
#
_entry.id   AF-A0A7S1RGN2-F1
#
_cell.length_a   1.000
_cell.length_b   1.000
_cell.length_c   1.000
_cell.angle_alpha   90.00
_cell.angle_beta   90.00
_cell.angle_gamma   90.00
#
_symmetry.space_group_name_H-M   'P 1'
#
loop_
_entity.id
_entity.type
_entity.pdbx_description
1 polymer ?
#
loop_
_entity_poly.entity_id
_entity_poly.type
_entity_poly.pdbx_seq_one_letter_code
_entity_poly.pdbx_strand_id
1 'polypeptide(L)'
;SPSLARLRPERLRERLRSEHGSLWPAVERVVLGQAATCPEEMVRARFTALRYKDPSFMAKTECGDGFFRKEAQRRQMWEETLGLKPKTESFTTPFEKVKDVEELEVVEAEGLRVIYKIRCGAAGYLYEEGVFKEHPDLGYVLSISDLQVSYWEDSSTRRQTEARLGDNTLALGDPPAS
;
A
#
# COMPACT_ATOMS: atom_id res chain seq x y z
N SER A 1 -0.80 -10.61 -14.08
CA SER A 1 0.54 -10.69 -13.46
C SER A 1 0.79 -12.12 -12.99
N PRO A 2 2.01 -12.66 -13.12
CA PRO A 2 2.38 -13.91 -12.45
C PRO A 2 2.28 -13.73 -10.92
N SER A 3 1.87 -14.76 -10.19
CA SER A 3 1.88 -14.76 -8.71
C SER A 3 3.32 -14.80 -8.19
N LEU A 4 3.59 -14.14 -7.04
CA LEU A 4 4.91 -14.17 -6.37
C LEU A 4 5.46 -15.59 -6.20
N ALA A 5 4.61 -16.52 -5.79
CA ALA A 5 4.99 -17.92 -5.56
C ALA A 5 5.47 -18.67 -6.82
N ARG A 6 5.25 -18.11 -8.02
CA ARG A 6 5.65 -18.73 -9.30
C ARG A 6 6.88 -18.07 -9.91
N LEU A 7 7.40 -17.00 -9.30
CA LEU A 7 8.61 -16.35 -9.78
C LEU A 7 9.84 -17.14 -9.33
N ARG A 8 10.79 -17.30 -10.24
CA ARG A 8 12.14 -17.74 -9.86
C ARG A 8 12.78 -16.69 -8.95
N PRO A 9 13.61 -17.08 -7.96
CA PRO A 9 14.20 -16.15 -7.00
C PRO A 9 14.90 -14.95 -7.65
N GLU A 10 15.62 -15.14 -8.76
CA GLU A 10 16.35 -14.06 -9.44
C GLU A 10 15.39 -13.03 -10.02
N ARG A 11 14.28 -13.49 -10.61
CA ARG A 11 13.25 -12.61 -11.17
C ARG A 11 12.47 -11.87 -10.08
N LEU A 12 12.23 -12.52 -8.94
CA LEU A 12 11.63 -11.86 -7.79
C LEU A 12 12.51 -10.70 -7.33
N ARG A 13 13.81 -10.95 -7.12
CA ARG A 13 14.77 -9.93 -6.68
C ARG A 13 14.90 -8.76 -7.65
N GLU A 14 14.96 -9.04 -8.95
CA GLU A 14 14.99 -8.01 -10.00
C GLU A 14 13.78 -7.07 -9.89
N ARG A 15 12.58 -7.62 -9.71
CA ARG A 15 11.36 -6.84 -9.55
C ARG A 15 11.35 -6.03 -8.26
N LEU A 16 11.66 -6.67 -7.13
CA LEU A 16 11.69 -5.98 -5.84
C LEU A 16 12.70 -4.83 -5.85
N ARG A 17 13.87 -4.98 -6.50
CA ARG A 17 14.84 -3.89 -6.70
C ARG A 17 14.24 -2.72 -7.46
N SER A 18 13.51 -2.99 -8.54
CA SER A 18 12.88 -1.94 -9.34
C SER A 18 11.75 -1.23 -8.60
N GLU A 19 11.03 -1.94 -7.72
CA GLU A 19 9.85 -1.43 -7.03
C GLU A 19 10.21 -0.71 -5.70
N HIS A 20 11.28 -1.14 -5.01
CA HIS A 20 11.58 -0.71 -3.63
C HIS A 20 12.97 -0.12 -3.44
N GLY A 21 13.78 -0.01 -4.50
CA GLY A 21 15.12 0.57 -4.42
C GLY A 21 15.99 -0.18 -3.40
N SER A 22 16.71 0.53 -2.54
CA SER A 22 17.60 -0.06 -1.52
C SER A 22 16.88 -0.92 -0.47
N LEU A 23 15.57 -0.76 -0.29
CA LEU A 23 14.77 -1.48 0.70
C LEU A 23 14.29 -2.86 0.21
N TRP A 24 14.57 -3.21 -1.05
CA TRP A 24 14.17 -4.50 -1.64
C TRP A 24 14.52 -5.75 -0.80
N PRO A 25 15.68 -5.84 -0.08
CA PRO A 25 16.00 -7.05 0.68
C PRO A 25 15.06 -7.22 1.88
N ALA A 26 14.68 -6.12 2.52
CA ALA A 26 13.72 -6.15 3.63
C ALA A 26 12.35 -6.64 3.15
N VAL A 27 11.89 -6.12 2.00
CA VAL A 27 10.63 -6.55 1.39
C VAL A 27 10.66 -8.02 0.99
N GLU A 28 11.76 -8.51 0.40
CA GLU A 28 11.93 -9.93 0.04
C GLU A 28 11.71 -10.84 1.25
N ARG A 29 12.33 -10.52 2.40
CA ARG A 29 12.17 -11.30 3.63
C ARG A 29 10.71 -11.38 4.06
N VAL A 30 10.00 -10.25 4.06
CA VAL A 30 8.62 -10.17 4.54
C VAL A 30 7.67 -10.92 3.61
N VAL A 31 7.79 -10.76 2.28
CA VAL A 31 6.93 -11.49 1.32
C VAL A 31 7.21 -13.00 1.29
N LEU A 32 8.40 -13.42 1.72
CA LEU A 32 8.76 -14.83 1.93
C LEU A 32 8.37 -15.36 3.32
N GLY A 33 7.65 -14.56 4.12
CA GLY A 33 7.03 -14.99 5.37
C GLY A 33 7.83 -14.69 6.64
N GLN A 34 8.91 -13.91 6.57
CA GLN A 34 9.55 -13.40 7.78
C GLN A 34 8.77 -12.21 8.37
N ALA A 35 8.92 -12.00 9.67
CA ALA A 35 8.32 -10.86 10.35
C ALA A 35 8.90 -9.52 9.84
N ALA A 36 8.04 -8.53 9.62
CA ALA A 36 8.44 -7.16 9.36
C ALA A 36 9.06 -6.55 10.62
N THR A 37 10.14 -5.80 10.48
CA THR A 37 10.82 -5.14 11.60
C THR A 37 10.29 -3.74 11.87
N CYS A 38 9.55 -3.17 10.92
CA CYS A 38 8.80 -1.92 11.10
C CYS A 38 7.54 -1.90 10.21
N PRO A 39 6.57 -0.99 10.49
CA PRO A 39 5.38 -0.82 9.67
C PRO A 39 5.64 -0.49 8.19
N GLU A 40 6.69 0.27 7.89
CA GLU A 40 7.03 0.61 6.50
C GLU A 40 7.38 -0.64 5.68
N GLU A 41 8.14 -1.58 6.25
CA GLU A 41 8.44 -2.86 5.60
C GLU A 41 7.14 -3.62 5.29
N MET A 42 6.16 -3.58 6.19
CA MET A 42 4.86 -4.21 5.97
C MET A 42 4.05 -3.50 4.87
N VAL A 43 4.04 -2.16 4.82
CA VAL A 43 3.40 -1.41 3.72
C VAL A 43 4.00 -1.81 2.37
N ARG A 44 5.33 -1.84 2.26
CA ARG A 44 6.03 -2.20 1.03
C ARG A 44 5.78 -3.65 0.62
N ALA A 45 5.73 -4.58 1.58
CA ALA A 45 5.37 -5.97 1.33
C ALA A 45 3.91 -6.11 0.86
N ARG A 46 2.97 -5.38 1.47
CA ARG A 46 1.56 -5.34 1.05
C ARG A 46 1.40 -4.74 -0.35
N PHE A 47 2.11 -3.67 -0.69
CA PHE A 47 2.14 -3.15 -2.06
C PHE A 47 2.62 -4.21 -3.06
N THR A 48 3.68 -4.94 -2.72
CA THR A 48 4.16 -6.06 -3.54
C THR A 48 3.05 -7.11 -3.70
N ALA A 49 2.40 -7.53 -2.61
CA ALA A 49 1.28 -8.46 -2.68
C ALA A 49 0.13 -7.95 -3.58
N LEU A 50 -0.21 -6.66 -3.53
CA LEU A 50 -1.16 -6.05 -4.46
C LEU A 50 -0.69 -6.18 -5.92
N ARG A 51 0.56 -5.81 -6.21
CA ARG A 51 1.14 -5.82 -7.57
C ARG A 51 1.13 -7.20 -8.22
N TYR A 52 1.35 -8.23 -7.41
CA TYR A 52 1.39 -9.62 -7.84
C TYR A 52 0.10 -10.40 -7.56
N LYS A 53 -0.95 -9.70 -7.11
CA LYS A 53 -2.27 -10.24 -6.83
C LYS A 53 -2.24 -11.42 -5.86
N ASP A 54 -1.63 -11.23 -4.69
CA ASP A 54 -1.60 -12.21 -3.60
C ASP A 54 -2.66 -11.90 -2.52
N PRO A 55 -3.89 -12.41 -2.68
CA PRO A 55 -4.97 -12.16 -1.72
C PRO A 55 -4.73 -12.83 -0.36
N SER A 56 -3.89 -13.87 -0.30
CA SER A 56 -3.61 -14.58 0.95
C SER A 56 -2.71 -13.73 1.84
N PHE A 57 -1.65 -13.16 1.26
CA PHE A 57 -0.79 -12.23 1.98
C PHE A 57 -1.56 -11.00 2.46
N MET A 58 -2.39 -10.42 1.60
CA MET A 58 -3.22 -9.26 1.96
C MET A 58 -4.17 -9.54 3.13
N ALA A 59 -4.83 -10.70 3.12
CA ALA A 59 -5.74 -11.10 4.19
C ALA A 59 -5.01 -11.43 5.50
N LYS A 60 -3.85 -12.08 5.43
CA LYS A 60 -3.05 -12.47 6.60
C LYS A 60 -2.44 -11.26 7.33
N THR A 61 -2.21 -10.16 6.60
CA THR A 61 -1.52 -8.96 7.13
C THR A 61 -2.49 -7.83 7.49
N GLU A 62 -3.75 -8.15 7.78
CA GLU A 62 -4.78 -7.22 8.25
C GLU A 62 -5.40 -7.70 9.56
N CYS A 63 -5.74 -6.76 10.43
CA CYS A 63 -6.54 -6.99 11.64
C CYS A 63 -7.56 -5.86 11.84
N GLY A 64 -8.62 -6.09 12.61
CA GLY A 64 -9.58 -5.03 12.98
C GLY A 64 -10.71 -5.56 13.86
N ASP A 65 -11.27 -4.67 14.69
CA ASP A 65 -12.34 -5.01 15.61
C ASP A 65 -13.72 -4.84 14.95
N GLY A 66 -14.43 -5.94 14.77
CA GLY A 66 -15.74 -6.02 14.15
C GLY A 66 -15.96 -7.37 13.44
N PHE A 67 -17.20 -7.89 13.48
CA PHE A 67 -17.68 -9.17 12.91
C PHE A 67 -16.59 -9.97 12.20
N PHE A 68 -15.83 -10.76 12.98
CA PHE A 68 -14.68 -11.55 12.58
C PHE A 68 -14.79 -12.09 11.15
N ARG A 69 -14.29 -11.34 10.16
CA ARG A 69 -14.05 -11.93 8.85
C ARG A 69 -12.85 -12.83 9.06
N LYS A 70 -13.11 -14.12 9.27
CA LYS A 70 -12.09 -15.17 9.25
C LYS A 70 -11.15 -14.88 8.07
N GLU A 71 -9.85 -15.10 8.22
CA GLU A 71 -8.85 -14.85 7.17
C GLU A 71 -9.33 -15.31 5.78
N ALA A 72 -10.01 -16.47 5.71
CA ALA A 72 -10.63 -16.99 4.50
C ALA A 72 -11.63 -16.03 3.81
N GLN A 73 -12.47 -15.32 4.59
CA GLN A 73 -13.43 -14.35 4.08
C GLN A 73 -12.73 -13.06 3.62
N ARG A 74 -11.70 -12.59 4.35
CA ARG A 74 -10.86 -11.46 3.89
C ARG A 74 -10.13 -11.81 2.60
N ARG A 75 -9.59 -13.02 2.50
CA ARG A 75 -8.95 -13.52 1.28
C ARG A 75 -9.93 -13.52 0.11
N GLN A 76 -11.17 -13.96 0.31
CA GLN A 76 -12.19 -13.90 -0.74
C GLN A 76 -12.45 -12.46 -1.20
N MET A 77 -12.57 -11.50 -0.27
CA MET A 77 -12.72 -10.09 -0.65
C MET A 77 -11.54 -9.57 -1.47
N TRP A 78 -10.32 -9.98 -1.11
CA TRP A 78 -9.13 -9.61 -1.86
C TRP A 78 -9.09 -10.28 -3.24
N GLU A 79 -9.53 -11.53 -3.38
CA GLU A 79 -9.68 -12.20 -4.68
C GLU A 79 -10.65 -11.43 -5.59
N GLU A 80 -11.78 -10.97 -5.06
CA GLU A 80 -12.76 -10.15 -5.80
C GLU A 80 -12.18 -8.77 -6.15
N THR A 81 -11.54 -8.10 -5.18
CA THR A 81 -10.92 -6.77 -5.36
C THR A 81 -9.80 -6.78 -6.41
N LEU A 82 -8.98 -7.85 -6.44
CA LEU A 82 -7.87 -8.02 -7.38
C LEU A 82 -8.31 -8.57 -8.76
N GLY A 83 -9.61 -8.85 -8.93
CA GLY A 83 -10.20 -9.40 -10.15
C GLY A 83 -9.80 -10.85 -10.43
N LEU A 84 -9.49 -11.62 -9.40
CA LEU A 84 -9.22 -13.07 -9.48
C LEU A 84 -10.51 -13.90 -9.45
N LYS A 85 -11.59 -13.33 -8.89
CA LYS A 85 -12.94 -13.90 -8.87
C LYS A 85 -13.99 -12.87 -9.28
N PRO A 86 -15.13 -13.30 -9.85
CA PRO A 86 -16.28 -12.43 -10.04
C PRO A 86 -16.76 -11.88 -8.69
N LYS A 87 -17.23 -10.64 -8.68
CA LYS A 87 -17.82 -10.05 -7.48
C LYS A 87 -19.09 -10.79 -7.11
N THR A 88 -19.27 -11.01 -5.82
CA THR A 88 -20.60 -11.31 -5.29
C THR A 88 -21.31 -9.98 -5.00
N GLU A 89 -22.60 -9.86 -5.30
CA GLU A 89 -23.37 -8.59 -5.23
C GLU A 89 -23.37 -7.92 -3.84
N SER A 90 -22.83 -8.59 -2.82
CA SER A 90 -22.87 -8.19 -1.42
C SER A 90 -21.74 -7.24 -0.99
N PHE A 91 -20.72 -6.98 -1.82
CA PHE A 91 -19.61 -6.10 -1.43
C PHE A 91 -19.09 -5.22 -2.58
N THR A 92 -19.59 -3.99 -2.67
CA THR A 92 -18.86 -2.89 -3.33
C THR A 92 -17.77 -2.41 -2.38
N THR A 93 -16.52 -2.79 -2.64
CA THR A 93 -15.38 -2.27 -1.86
C THR A 93 -14.90 -0.97 -2.49
N PRO A 94 -14.51 0.05 -1.71
CA PRO A 94 -13.93 1.29 -2.24
C PRO A 94 -12.57 1.09 -2.93
N PHE A 95 -12.06 -0.15 -2.93
CA PHE A 95 -10.74 -0.55 -3.41
C PHE A 95 -10.74 -1.15 -4.81
N GLU A 96 -11.85 -1.19 -5.55
CA GLU A 96 -11.89 -1.80 -6.90
C GLU A 96 -10.84 -1.27 -7.88
N LYS A 97 -10.41 -0.03 -7.66
CA LYS A 97 -9.39 0.66 -8.45
C LYS A 97 -7.97 0.16 -8.16
N VAL A 98 -7.71 -0.53 -7.04
CA VAL A 98 -6.38 -1.06 -6.68
C VAL A 98 -5.99 -2.32 -7.46
N LYS A 99 -6.82 -2.78 -8.41
CA LYS A 99 -6.49 -3.93 -9.26
C LYS A 99 -5.30 -3.66 -10.21
N ASP A 100 -5.04 -2.37 -10.49
CA ASP A 100 -4.04 -1.89 -11.45
C ASP A 100 -2.97 -1.02 -10.75
N VAL A 101 -2.39 -1.50 -9.64
CA VAL A 101 -1.31 -0.78 -8.94
C VAL A 101 -0.03 -0.73 -9.78
N GLU A 102 0.64 0.41 -9.77
CA GLU A 102 1.85 0.69 -10.55
C GLU A 102 3.03 1.11 -9.68
N GLU A 103 2.79 1.93 -8.66
CA GLU A 103 3.83 2.62 -7.91
C GLU A 103 3.40 2.84 -6.46
N LEU A 104 4.35 2.78 -5.53
CA LEU A 104 4.20 3.12 -4.12
C LEU A 104 5.13 4.29 -3.79
N GLU A 105 4.60 5.31 -3.13
CA GLU A 105 5.39 6.33 -2.46
C GLU A 105 5.03 6.33 -0.98
N VAL A 106 6.01 6.06 -0.13
CA VAL A 106 5.89 6.26 1.33
C VAL A 106 6.24 7.72 1.59
N VAL A 107 5.28 8.47 2.11
CA VAL A 107 5.41 9.91 2.40
C VAL A 107 6.04 10.11 3.77
N GLU A 108 5.58 9.33 4.76
CA GLU A 108 6.03 9.42 6.15
C GLU A 108 5.86 8.08 6.84
N ALA A 109 6.80 7.72 7.72
CA ALA A 109 6.71 6.56 8.59
C ALA A 109 7.17 6.94 10.00
N GLU A 110 6.26 6.91 10.97
CA GLU A 110 6.54 7.29 12.36
C GLU A 110 5.82 6.33 13.31
N GLY A 111 6.59 5.66 14.19
CA GLY A 111 6.05 4.70 15.15
C GLY A 111 5.22 3.62 14.47
N LEU A 112 3.92 3.56 14.77
CA LEU A 112 2.94 2.61 14.21
C LEU A 112 2.15 3.16 13.02
N ARG A 113 2.46 4.36 12.56
CA ARG A 113 1.72 5.08 11.52
C ARG A 113 2.58 5.19 10.27
N VAL A 114 1.97 4.94 9.11
CA VAL A 114 2.61 5.15 7.80
C VAL A 114 1.66 5.88 6.88
N ILE A 115 2.09 7.01 6.35
CA ILE A 115 1.43 7.72 5.26
C ILE A 115 2.04 7.26 3.95
N TYR A 116 1.20 6.83 3.02
CA TYR A 116 1.66 6.44 1.70
C TYR A 116 0.60 6.72 0.64
N LYS A 117 1.04 6.73 -0.62
CA LYS A 117 0.16 6.78 -1.77
C LYS A 117 0.51 5.70 -2.79
N ILE A 118 -0.51 5.13 -3.41
CA ILE A 118 -0.38 4.08 -4.41
C ILE A 118 -0.97 4.57 -5.72
N ARG A 119 -0.15 4.62 -6.77
CA ARG A 119 -0.64 4.90 -8.13
C ARG A 119 -1.37 3.68 -8.67
N CYS A 120 -2.62 3.88 -9.11
CA CYS A 120 -3.51 2.83 -9.60
C CYS A 120 -3.94 3.09 -11.04
N GLY A 121 -2.99 3.05 -11.98
CA GLY A 121 -3.25 3.24 -13.41
C GLY A 121 -4.05 4.51 -13.71
N ALA A 122 -5.10 4.38 -14.52
CA ALA A 122 -5.99 5.50 -14.87
C ALA A 122 -6.85 6.01 -13.70
N ALA A 123 -6.92 5.28 -12.59
CA ALA A 123 -7.77 5.64 -11.45
C ALA A 123 -7.16 6.73 -10.56
N GLY A 124 -5.90 7.10 -10.77
CA GLY A 124 -5.20 8.11 -9.98
C GLY A 124 -4.43 7.51 -8.81
N TYR A 125 -4.31 8.28 -7.73
CA TYR A 125 -3.61 7.87 -6.52
C TYR A 125 -4.60 7.52 -5.42
N LEU A 126 -4.39 6.38 -4.78
CA LEU A 126 -4.99 6.08 -3.48
C LEU A 126 -4.03 6.62 -2.41
N TYR A 127 -4.49 7.57 -1.60
CA TYR A 127 -3.76 8.06 -0.44
C TYR A 127 -4.27 7.33 0.81
N GLU A 128 -3.37 6.83 1.64
CA GLU A 128 -3.71 6.17 2.89
C GLU A 128 -2.80 6.63 4.04
N GLU A 129 -3.43 6.70 5.21
CA GLU A 129 -2.76 6.83 6.50
C GLU A 129 -3.05 5.57 7.31
N GLY A 130 -2.15 4.60 7.17
CA GLY A 130 -2.26 3.28 7.78
C GLY A 130 -1.76 3.29 9.22
N VAL A 131 -2.54 2.67 10.12
CA VAL A 131 -2.12 2.38 11.49
C VAL A 131 -1.86 0.88 11.62
N PHE A 132 -0.74 0.53 12.24
CA PHE A 132 -0.25 -0.83 12.36
C PHE A 132 -0.26 -1.31 13.81
N LYS A 133 -0.44 -2.62 13.99
CA LYS A 133 -0.34 -3.29 15.29
C LYS A 133 0.77 -4.33 15.22
N GLU A 134 1.47 -4.52 16.33
CA GLU A 134 2.44 -5.60 16.45
C GLU A 134 1.75 -6.97 16.37
N HIS A 135 2.40 -7.91 15.71
CA HIS A 135 1.91 -9.28 15.55
C HIS A 135 3.05 -10.26 15.80
N PRO A 136 2.87 -11.29 16.64
CA PRO A 136 3.96 -12.18 17.08
C PRO A 136 4.69 -12.85 15.92
N ASP A 137 3.96 -13.32 14.90
CA ASP A 137 4.55 -14.05 13.77
C ASP A 137 4.89 -13.18 12.56
N LEU A 138 4.30 -11.98 12.46
CA LEU A 138 4.35 -11.15 11.25
C LEU A 138 5.10 -9.84 11.49
N GLY A 139 5.45 -9.54 12.73
CA GLY A 139 6.02 -8.28 13.15
C GLY A 139 4.95 -7.21 13.25
N TYR A 140 4.34 -6.83 12.12
CA TYR A 140 3.31 -5.79 12.04
C TYR A 140 2.16 -6.21 11.11
N VAL A 141 0.93 -5.79 11.42
CA VAL A 141 -0.26 -5.95 10.58
C VAL A 141 -1.02 -4.64 10.47
N LEU A 142 -1.66 -4.40 9.32
CA LEU A 142 -2.48 -3.21 9.12
C LEU A 142 -3.77 -3.31 9.94
N SER A 143 -4.03 -2.32 10.78
CA SER A 143 -5.29 -2.20 11.51
C SER A 143 -6.33 -1.49 10.64
N ILE A 144 -7.24 -2.26 10.04
CA ILE A 144 -8.31 -1.71 9.20
C ILE A 144 -9.36 -0.94 10.02
N SER A 145 -9.48 -1.21 11.32
CA SER A 145 -10.38 -0.48 12.22
C SER A 145 -9.81 0.88 12.64
N ASP A 146 -8.49 1.02 12.64
CA ASP A 146 -7.80 2.22 13.10
C ASP A 146 -7.24 3.05 11.93
N LEU A 147 -7.61 2.70 10.70
CA LEU A 147 -7.24 3.43 9.49
C LEU A 147 -7.73 4.88 9.62
N GLN A 148 -6.80 5.84 9.60
CA GLN A 148 -7.13 7.24 9.89
C GLN A 148 -7.65 7.98 8.67
N VAL A 149 -7.05 7.73 7.50
CA VAL A 149 -7.40 8.41 6.25
C VAL A 149 -7.29 7.44 5.08
N SER A 150 -8.27 7.44 4.18
CA SER A 150 -8.21 6.77 2.88
C SER A 150 -9.07 7.52 1.86
N TYR A 151 -8.45 8.04 0.80
CA TYR A 151 -9.17 8.74 -0.27
C TYR A 151 -8.45 8.63 -1.61
N TRP A 152 -9.19 8.91 -2.68
CA TRP A 152 -8.68 8.92 -4.05
C TRP A 152 -8.36 10.35 -4.47
N GLU A 153 -7.10 10.62 -4.83
CA GLU A 153 -6.73 11.82 -5.57
C GLU A 153 -6.84 11.49 -7.06
N ASP A 154 -7.82 12.09 -7.73
CA ASP A 154 -7.91 11.98 -9.18
C ASP A 154 -6.82 12.83 -9.86
N SER A 155 -6.49 12.47 -11.10
CA SER A 155 -5.44 13.14 -11.89
C SER A 155 -5.78 14.58 -12.29
N SER A 156 -7.01 15.05 -12.06
CA SER A 156 -7.43 16.43 -12.25
C SER A 156 -7.18 17.30 -11.01
N THR A 157 -7.31 16.74 -9.80
CA THR A 157 -7.03 17.42 -8.53
C THR A 157 -5.53 17.66 -8.32
N ARG A 158 -4.68 16.71 -8.74
CA ARG A 158 -3.20 16.84 -8.63
C ARG A 158 -2.64 18.07 -9.36
N ARG A 159 -3.20 18.42 -10.53
CA ARG A 159 -2.82 19.65 -11.25
C ARG A 159 -3.13 20.92 -10.46
N GLN A 160 -4.15 20.89 -9.60
CA GLN A 160 -4.49 22.03 -8.74
C GLN A 160 -3.65 22.06 -7.46
N THR A 161 -3.32 20.90 -6.88
CA THR A 161 -2.48 20.80 -5.68
C THR A 161 -1.01 21.12 -5.97
N GLU A 162 -0.46 20.62 -7.08
CA GLU A 162 0.92 20.94 -7.51
C GLU A 162 1.06 22.41 -7.94
N ALA A 163 0.03 23.02 -8.55
CA ALA A 163 0.03 24.46 -8.84
C ALA A 163 0.04 25.31 -7.55
N ARG A 164 -0.70 24.89 -6.51
CA ARG A 164 -0.72 25.58 -5.20
C ARG A 164 0.57 25.42 -4.40
N LEU A 165 1.26 24.28 -4.52
CA LEU A 165 2.55 24.06 -3.85
C LEU A 165 3.72 24.65 -4.65
N GLY A 166 3.61 24.75 -5.97
CA GLY A 166 4.58 25.42 -6.84
C GLY A 166 4.60 26.94 -6.66
N ASP A 167 3.43 27.56 -6.43
CA ASP A 167 3.31 29.02 -6.22
C ASP A 167 3.85 29.51 -4.87
N ASN A 168 4.12 28.61 -3.92
CA ASN A 168 4.70 28.98 -2.62
C ASN A 168 6.24 28.97 -2.60
N THR A 169 6.90 28.78 -3.75
CA THR A 169 8.38 28.79 -3.86
C THR A 169 8.95 30.12 -4.40
N LEU A 170 8.14 31.19 -4.46
CA LEU A 170 8.57 32.54 -4.85
C LEU A 170 8.05 33.61 -3.87
N ALA A 171 8.38 33.48 -2.59
CA ALA A 171 8.26 34.58 -1.62
C ALA A 171 9.25 34.44 -0.46
N LEU A 172 10.52 34.11 -0.73
CA LEU A 172 11.60 34.50 0.18
C LEU A 172 12.11 35.85 -0.31
N GLY A 173 11.50 36.90 0.23
CA GLY A 173 11.93 38.28 0.00
C GLY A 173 13.37 38.46 0.46
N ASP A 174 14.12 39.25 -0.30
CA ASP A 174 15.44 39.72 0.11
C ASP A 174 15.33 40.42 1.48
N PRO A 175 16.27 40.19 2.41
CA PRO A 175 16.29 40.93 3.66
C PRO A 175 16.55 42.42 3.36
N PRO A 176 15.88 43.35 4.05
CA PRO A 176 16.12 44.77 3.84
C PRO A 176 17.57 45.10 4.24
N ALA A 177 18.30 45.72 3.32
CA ALA A 177 19.59 46.31 3.60
C ALA A 177 19.41 47.54 4.49
N SER A 178 19.88 47.46 5.75
CA SER A 178 20.55 48.53 6.52
C SER A 178 20.96 47.99 7.89
#